data_AF-A0A7S0JF49-F1
#
_entry.id   AF-A0A7S0JF49-F1
#
_cell.length_a   1.000
_cell.length_b   1.000
_cell.length_c   1.000
_cell.angle_alpha   90.00
_cell.angle_beta   90.00
_cell.angle_gamma   90.00
#
_symmetry.space_group_name_H-M   'P 1'
#
loop_
_entity.id
_entity.type
_entity.pdbx_description
1 polymer ?
#
loop_
_entity_poly.entity_id
_entity_poly.type
_entity_poly.pdbx_seq_one_letter_code
_entity_poly.pdbx_strand_id
1 'polypeptide(L)'
;EEGADQLPPQSFFGAAARAGRALMLAADKDRLVAALKQRALDLRQKELEYYVERYSNITTQASIVAGFAFDALVELDISSDMRRALNQQNLEWIEVIYYASCSMTMAFALYTVCVASFATVYGHRLALQGPTGSVERAVAVLMKQRNSIFVTFGISMFCLV
;
A
#
# COMPACT_ATOMS: atom_id res chain seq x y z
N GLU A 1 -24.61 6.85 83.24
CA GLU A 1 -25.16 6.36 81.96
C GLU A 1 -24.78 7.41 80.93
N GLU A 2 -23.59 7.32 80.35
CA GLU A 2 -23.22 6.39 79.28
C GLU A 2 -23.84 6.84 77.94
N GLY A 3 -22.97 7.27 77.04
CA GLY A 3 -23.34 7.81 75.74
C GLY A 3 -22.09 8.27 75.01
N ALA A 4 -21.20 7.30 74.75
CA ALA A 4 -19.94 7.50 74.07
C ALA A 4 -20.17 8.10 72.67
N ASP A 5 -19.62 9.29 72.44
CA ASP A 5 -19.39 9.86 71.12
C ASP A 5 -18.37 8.97 70.37
N GLN A 6 -18.90 7.94 69.72
CA GLN A 6 -18.15 6.98 68.93
C GLN A 6 -17.85 7.62 67.57
N LEU A 7 -16.75 8.37 67.50
CA LEU A 7 -16.15 8.83 66.25
C LEU A 7 -15.99 7.61 65.30
N PRO A 8 -16.37 7.74 64.01
CA PRO A 8 -16.31 6.63 63.07
C PRO A 8 -14.88 6.10 62.97
N PRO A 9 -14.70 4.78 62.79
CA PRO A 9 -13.39 4.15 62.83
C PRO A 9 -12.48 4.74 61.73
N GLN A 10 -11.31 5.24 62.14
CA GLN A 10 -10.25 5.83 61.28
C GLN A 10 -9.82 4.91 60.11
N SER A 11 -10.13 3.62 60.16
CA SER A 11 -9.90 2.65 59.09
C SER A 11 -10.75 2.89 57.83
N PHE A 12 -11.92 3.52 57.96
CA PHE A 12 -12.85 3.75 56.85
C PHE A 12 -12.31 4.81 55.86
N PHE A 13 -11.65 5.85 56.38
CA PHE A 13 -11.03 6.90 55.57
C PHE A 13 -9.85 6.38 54.74
N GLY A 14 -9.05 5.46 55.29
CA GLY A 14 -7.93 4.83 54.58
C GLY A 14 -8.36 3.91 53.44
N ALA A 15 -9.47 3.18 53.60
CA ALA A 15 -10.01 2.31 52.57
C ALA A 15 -10.59 3.10 51.38
N ALA A 16 -11.34 4.16 51.65
CA ALA A 16 -11.89 5.04 50.61
C ALA A 16 -10.79 5.74 49.80
N ALA A 17 -9.72 6.22 50.45
CA ALA A 17 -8.59 6.85 49.78
C ALA A 17 -7.77 5.88 48.90
N ARG A 18 -7.70 4.59 49.27
CA ARG A 18 -7.07 3.55 48.44
C ARG A 18 -7.93 3.18 47.24
N ALA A 19 -9.24 3.06 47.42
CA ALA A 19 -10.18 2.81 46.33
C ALA A 19 -10.16 3.95 45.29
N GLY A 20 -10.12 5.21 45.74
CA GLY A 20 -9.99 6.37 44.85
C GLY A 20 -8.70 6.38 44.03
N ARG A 21 -7.56 5.99 44.63
CA ARG A 21 -6.29 5.85 43.90
C ARG A 21 -6.31 4.74 42.86
N ALA A 22 -6.88 3.58 43.19
CA ALA A 22 -7.01 2.46 42.26
C ALA A 22 -7.92 2.83 41.07
N LEU A 23 -9.02 3.55 41.33
CA LEU A 23 -9.94 4.03 40.30
C LEU A 23 -9.27 5.07 39.40
N MET A 24 -8.51 6.01 39.97
CA MET A 24 -7.76 7.02 39.23
C MET A 24 -6.67 6.38 38.35
N LEU A 25 -5.96 5.37 38.86
CA LEU A 25 -4.95 4.63 38.09
C LEU A 25 -5.57 3.80 36.95
N ALA A 26 -6.74 3.20 37.18
CA ALA A 26 -7.49 2.51 36.15
C ALA A 26 -7.95 3.48 35.05
N ALA A 27 -8.43 4.67 35.41
CA ALA A 27 -8.81 5.70 34.45
C ALA A 27 -7.61 6.24 33.65
N ASP A 28 -6.45 6.42 34.29
CA ASP A 28 -5.21 6.83 33.58
C ASP A 28 -4.73 5.73 32.63
N LYS A 29 -4.84 4.46 33.02
CA LYS A 29 -4.59 3.32 32.13
C LYS A 29 -5.55 3.34 30.94
N ASP A 30 -6.83 3.55 31.15
CA ASP A 30 -7.82 3.58 30.07
C ASP A 30 -7.59 4.76 29.11
N ARG A 31 -7.24 5.94 29.66
CA ARG A 31 -6.82 7.10 28.87
C ARG A 31 -5.59 6.79 28.03
N LEU A 32 -4.59 6.13 28.63
CA LEU A 32 -3.36 5.77 27.93
C LEU A 32 -3.64 4.73 26.83
N VAL A 33 -4.45 3.71 27.11
CA VAL A 33 -4.85 2.70 26.13
C VAL A 33 -5.65 3.33 24.98
N ALA A 34 -6.55 4.26 25.28
CA ALA A 34 -7.29 5.01 24.26
C ALA A 34 -6.34 5.86 23.40
N ALA A 35 -5.41 6.59 24.02
CA ALA A 35 -4.42 7.40 23.32
C ALA A 35 -3.50 6.54 22.44
N LEU A 36 -3.08 5.36 22.92
CA LEU A 36 -2.29 4.40 22.15
C LEU A 36 -3.06 3.85 20.95
N LYS A 37 -4.34 3.48 21.13
CA LYS A 37 -5.21 3.04 20.04
C LYS A 37 -5.37 4.13 18.98
N GLN A 38 -5.54 5.39 19.39
CA GLN A 38 -5.64 6.51 18.47
C GLN A 38 -4.35 6.72 17.69
N ARG A 39 -3.18 6.68 18.34
CA ARG A 39 -1.87 6.79 17.68
C ARG A 39 -1.61 5.62 16.71
N ALA A 40 -2.02 4.41 17.06
CA ALA A 40 -1.89 3.25 16.19
C ALA A 40 -2.75 3.40 14.91
N LEU A 41 -3.98 3.90 15.05
CA LEU A 41 -4.84 4.20 13.89
C LEU A 41 -4.24 5.30 13.00
N ASP A 42 -3.72 6.37 13.60
CA ASP A 42 -3.07 7.46 12.87
C ASP A 42 -1.82 6.98 12.10
N LEU A 43 -1.05 6.04 12.67
CA LEU A 43 0.06 5.41 11.98
C LEU A 43 -0.41 4.57 10.78
N ARG A 44 -1.46 3.75 10.96
CA ARG A 44 -2.01 2.95 9.86
C ARG A 44 -2.57 3.81 8.72
N GLN A 45 -3.16 4.95 9.05
CA GLN A 45 -3.63 5.91 8.05
C GLN A 45 -2.47 6.45 7.22
N LYS A 46 -1.37 6.85 7.86
CA LYS A 46 -0.14 7.28 7.17
C LYS A 46 0.47 6.18 6.31
N GLU A 47 0.48 4.93 6.79
CA GLU A 47 0.94 3.78 5.99
C GLU A 47 0.09 3.59 4.73
N LEU A 48 -1.23 3.73 4.85
CA LEU A 48 -2.14 3.62 3.72
C LEU A 48 -1.88 4.72 2.68
N GLU A 49 -1.77 5.98 3.12
CA GLU A 49 -1.46 7.12 2.27
C GLU A 49 -0.12 6.93 1.56
N TYR A 50 0.90 6.46 2.28
CA TYR A 50 2.20 6.11 1.69
C TYR A 50 2.08 5.07 0.57
N TYR A 51 1.34 3.98 0.79
CA TYR A 51 1.17 2.95 -0.25
C TYR A 51 0.37 3.45 -1.44
N VAL A 52 -0.67 4.25 -1.20
CA VAL A 52 -1.49 4.85 -2.25
C VAL A 52 -0.65 5.78 -3.12
N GLU A 53 0.10 6.69 -2.51
CA GLU A 53 0.98 7.62 -3.22
C GLU A 53 2.03 6.86 -4.01
N ARG A 54 2.65 5.84 -3.39
CA ARG A 54 3.66 5.00 -4.06
C ARG A 54 3.09 4.30 -5.29
N TYR A 55 1.89 3.72 -5.19
CA TYR A 55 1.25 3.04 -6.33
C TYR A 55 0.76 4.01 -7.40
N SER A 56 0.32 5.21 -7.02
CA SER A 56 0.01 6.28 -7.98
C SER A 56 1.27 6.66 -8.78
N ASN A 57 2.40 6.84 -8.12
CA ASN A 57 3.67 7.17 -8.77
C ASN A 57 4.13 6.04 -9.72
N ILE A 58 4.01 4.78 -9.31
CA ILE A 58 4.32 3.62 -10.17
C ILE A 58 3.35 3.57 -11.37
N THR A 59 2.07 3.88 -11.18
CA THR A 59 1.07 3.90 -12.25
C THR A 59 1.43 4.93 -13.32
N THR A 60 1.83 6.14 -12.91
CA THR A 60 2.29 7.18 -13.83
C THR A 60 3.53 6.72 -14.62
N GLN A 61 4.53 6.16 -13.93
CA GLN A 61 5.75 5.67 -14.56
C GLN A 61 5.46 4.52 -15.55
N ALA A 62 4.65 3.54 -15.14
CA ALA A 62 4.26 2.42 -16.00
C ALA A 62 3.44 2.87 -17.21
N SER A 63 2.60 3.90 -17.08
CA SER A 63 1.86 4.49 -18.20
C SER A 63 2.79 5.13 -19.24
N ILE A 64 3.85 5.80 -18.78
CA ILE A 64 4.88 6.38 -19.66
C ILE A 64 5.64 5.26 -20.40
N VAL A 65 6.05 4.21 -19.68
CA VAL A 65 6.74 3.04 -20.26
C VAL A 65 5.85 2.36 -21.31
N ALA A 66 4.56 2.17 -21.03
CA ALA A 66 3.61 1.62 -21.99
C ALA A 66 3.45 2.51 -23.23
N GLY A 67 3.46 3.83 -23.06
CA GLY A 67 3.44 4.79 -24.16
C GLY A 67 4.65 4.67 -25.07
N PHE A 68 5.86 4.60 -24.52
CA PHE A 68 7.08 4.40 -25.30
C PHE A 68 7.12 3.05 -26.01
N ALA A 69 6.64 1.98 -25.38
CA ALA A 69 6.54 0.67 -26.02
C ALA A 69 5.53 0.66 -27.18
N PHE A 70 4.41 1.39 -27.04
CA PHE A 70 3.43 1.56 -28.11
C PHE A 70 3.99 2.37 -29.28
N ASP A 71 4.67 3.48 -28.98
CA ASP A 71 5.31 4.34 -29.98
C ASP A 71 6.36 3.56 -30.78
N ALA A 72 7.20 2.77 -30.09
CA ALA A 72 8.14 1.86 -30.72
C ALA A 72 7.47 0.82 -31.63
N LEU A 73 6.29 0.30 -31.26
CA LEU A 73 5.57 -0.67 -32.11
C LEU A 73 4.92 -0.03 -33.35
N VAL A 74 4.50 1.22 -33.27
CA VAL A 74 3.71 1.89 -34.33
C VAL A 74 4.58 2.71 -35.27
N GLU A 75 5.58 3.41 -34.74
CA GLU A 75 6.42 4.32 -35.52
C GLU A 75 7.64 3.63 -36.13
N LEU A 76 8.21 2.61 -35.46
CA LEU A 76 9.33 1.85 -36.01
C LEU A 76 8.84 0.72 -36.91
N ASP A 77 8.58 1.08 -38.17
CA ASP A 77 8.41 0.10 -39.23
C ASP A 77 9.78 -0.31 -39.80
N ILE A 78 10.06 -1.61 -39.82
CA ILE A 78 11.31 -2.13 -40.38
C ILE A 78 11.19 -2.05 -41.89
N SER A 79 11.79 -1.00 -42.47
CA SER A 79 11.83 -0.81 -43.92
C SER A 79 12.27 -2.08 -44.63
N SER A 80 11.68 -2.35 -45.81
CA SER A 80 11.95 -3.53 -46.63
C SER A 80 13.45 -3.70 -46.95
N ASP A 81 14.20 -2.61 -46.99
CA ASP A 81 15.63 -2.63 -47.24
C ASP A 81 16.42 -3.14 -46.03
N MET A 82 15.98 -2.78 -44.81
CA MET A 82 16.59 -3.27 -43.57
C MET A 82 16.29 -4.74 -43.35
N ARG A 83 15.07 -5.16 -43.66
CA ARG A 83 14.67 -6.57 -43.60
C ARG A 83 15.48 -7.45 -44.54
N ARG A 84 15.76 -6.96 -45.75
CA ARG A 84 16.67 -7.63 -46.71
C ARG A 84 18.10 -7.70 -46.19
N ALA A 85 18.60 -6.63 -45.57
CA ALA A 85 19.94 -6.61 -44.97
C ALA A 85 20.07 -7.59 -43.79
N LEU A 86 19.04 -7.71 -42.93
CA LEU A 86 19.00 -8.68 -41.83
C LEU A 86 18.96 -10.13 -42.36
N ASN A 87 18.15 -10.39 -43.40
CA ASN A 87 18.06 -11.72 -44.03
C ASN A 87 19.40 -12.14 -44.65
N GLN A 88 20.10 -11.22 -45.33
CA GLN A 88 21.45 -11.49 -45.87
C GLN A 88 22.47 -11.86 -44.78
N GLN A 89 22.28 -11.38 -43.54
CA GLN A 89 23.14 -11.71 -42.41
C GLN A 89 22.62 -12.89 -41.55
N ASN A 90 21.52 -13.56 -41.95
CA ASN A 90 20.85 -14.60 -41.16
C ASN A 90 20.36 -14.12 -39.78
N LEU A 91 20.03 -12.83 -39.63
CA LEU A 91 19.63 -12.20 -38.37
C LEU A 91 18.11 -11.97 -38.25
N GLU A 92 17.29 -12.74 -38.95
CA GLU A 92 15.83 -12.60 -38.96
C GLU A 92 15.19 -12.69 -37.56
N TRP A 93 15.86 -13.35 -36.61
CA TRP A 93 15.35 -13.53 -35.25
C TRP A 93 15.30 -12.22 -34.46
N ILE A 94 16.11 -11.22 -34.82
CA ILE A 94 16.15 -9.91 -34.15
C ILE A 94 14.81 -9.17 -34.35
N GLU A 95 14.23 -9.25 -35.54
CA GLU A 95 12.91 -8.66 -35.85
C GLU A 95 11.83 -9.25 -34.93
N VAL A 96 11.81 -10.58 -34.79
CA VAL A 96 10.84 -11.27 -33.92
C VAL A 96 11.05 -10.91 -32.46
N ILE A 97 12.31 -10.87 -31.99
CA ILE A 97 12.64 -10.52 -30.60
C ILE A 97 12.22 -9.08 -30.30
N TYR A 98 12.44 -8.15 -31.23
CA TYR A 98 12.06 -6.75 -31.07
C TYR A 98 10.54 -6.55 -30.92
N TYR A 99 9.74 -7.14 -31.81
CA TYR A 99 8.28 -7.05 -31.69
C TYR A 99 7.75 -7.82 -30.47
N ALA A 100 8.36 -8.95 -30.12
CA ALA A 100 8.01 -9.71 -28.92
C ALA A 100 8.35 -8.94 -27.64
N SER A 101 9.51 -8.28 -27.56
CA SER A 101 9.93 -7.54 -26.37
C SER A 101 9.08 -6.27 -26.16
N CYS A 102 8.78 -5.53 -27.23
CA CYS A 102 7.93 -4.34 -27.14
C CYS A 102 6.49 -4.70 -26.76
N SER A 103 5.91 -5.74 -27.36
CA SER A 103 4.54 -6.19 -27.01
C SER A 103 4.47 -6.73 -25.58
N MET A 104 5.48 -7.47 -25.13
CA MET A 104 5.57 -7.99 -23.76
C MET A 104 5.74 -6.87 -22.74
N THR A 105 6.58 -5.87 -23.04
CA THR A 105 6.74 -4.66 -22.24
C THR A 105 5.40 -3.93 -22.08
N MET A 106 4.70 -3.68 -23.19
CA MET A 106 3.42 -2.99 -23.18
C MET A 106 2.38 -3.76 -22.34
N ALA A 107 2.30 -5.09 -22.51
CA ALA A 107 1.38 -5.93 -21.76
C ALA A 107 1.64 -5.89 -20.25
N PHE A 108 2.89 -6.01 -19.81
CA PHE A 108 3.24 -5.98 -18.38
C PHE A 108 3.12 -4.58 -17.76
N ALA A 109 3.43 -3.53 -18.51
CA ALA A 109 3.26 -2.15 -18.07
C ALA A 109 1.77 -1.83 -17.87
N LEU A 110 0.91 -2.19 -18.82
CA LEU A 110 -0.55 -2.01 -18.70
C LEU A 110 -1.15 -2.86 -17.58
N TYR A 111 -0.70 -4.11 -17.42
CA TYR A 111 -1.12 -4.95 -16.29
C TYR A 111 -0.78 -4.29 -14.95
N THR A 112 0.43 -3.74 -14.83
CA THR A 112 0.87 -3.01 -13.62
C THR A 112 -0.01 -1.79 -13.36
N VAL A 113 -0.32 -0.99 -14.39
CA VAL A 113 -1.23 0.17 -14.29
C VAL A 113 -2.61 -0.27 -13.77
N CYS A 114 -3.19 -1.32 -14.34
CA CYS A 114 -4.50 -1.83 -13.93
C CYS A 114 -4.49 -2.30 -12.46
N VAL A 115 -3.54 -3.15 -12.09
CA VAL A 115 -3.46 -3.71 -10.73
C VAL A 115 -3.18 -2.64 -9.69
N ALA A 116 -2.26 -1.71 -9.97
CA ALA A 116 -1.96 -0.59 -9.09
C ALA A 116 -3.17 0.34 -8.94
N SER A 117 -3.89 0.62 -10.03
CA SER A 117 -5.11 1.45 -10.02
C SER A 117 -6.24 0.81 -9.22
N PHE A 118 -6.47 -0.50 -9.38
CA PHE A 118 -7.44 -1.22 -8.54
C PHE A 118 -7.00 -1.20 -7.07
N ALA A 119 -5.71 -1.44 -6.79
CA ALA A 119 -5.20 -1.43 -5.43
C ALA A 119 -5.41 -0.06 -4.73
N THR A 120 -5.14 1.06 -5.40
CA THR A 120 -5.37 2.40 -4.84
C THR A 120 -6.86 2.70 -4.63
N VAL A 121 -7.72 2.32 -5.57
CA VAL A 121 -9.18 2.50 -5.44
C VAL A 121 -9.75 1.67 -4.28
N TYR A 122 -9.40 0.39 -4.19
CA TYR A 122 -9.84 -0.46 -3.09
C TYR A 122 -9.24 -0.03 -1.74
N GLY A 123 -7.99 0.46 -1.74
CA GLY A 123 -7.34 1.04 -0.57
C GLY A 123 -8.14 2.20 0.03
N HIS A 124 -8.51 3.18 -0.80
CA HIS A 124 -9.34 4.30 -0.34
C HIS A 124 -10.74 3.87 0.11
N ARG A 125 -11.39 2.96 -0.63
CA ARG A 125 -12.74 2.51 -0.30
C ARG A 125 -12.78 1.80 1.06
N LEU A 126 -11.81 0.93 1.32
CA LEU A 126 -11.71 0.23 2.60
C LEU A 126 -11.34 1.16 3.76
N ALA A 127 -10.57 2.21 3.50
CA ALA A 127 -10.21 3.21 4.51
C ALA A 127 -11.42 4.09 4.91
N LEU A 128 -12.21 4.54 3.93
CA LEU A 128 -13.29 5.51 4.13
C LEU A 128 -14.62 4.87 4.56
N GLN A 129 -14.94 3.66 4.09
CA GLN A 129 -16.26 3.04 4.28
C GLN A 129 -16.27 1.88 5.28
N GLY A 130 -15.13 1.59 5.90
CA GLY A 130 -14.97 0.38 6.67
C GLY A 130 -15.29 0.53 8.16
N PRO A 131 -15.86 -0.51 8.81
CA PRO A 131 -16.01 -0.56 10.27
C PRO A 131 -14.63 -0.56 10.97
N THR A 132 -14.62 -0.37 12.29
CA THR A 132 -13.40 -0.28 13.12
C THR A 132 -12.40 -1.40 12.79
N GLY A 133 -11.18 -1.05 12.36
CA GLY A 133 -10.14 -2.01 11.92
C GLY A 133 -10.01 -2.18 10.40
N SER A 134 -10.85 -1.55 9.59
CA SER A 134 -10.79 -1.69 8.13
C SER A 134 -9.54 -1.07 7.49
N VAL A 135 -8.96 -0.01 8.08
CA VAL A 135 -7.69 0.58 7.63
C VAL A 135 -6.56 -0.44 7.69
N GLU A 136 -6.50 -1.26 8.75
CA GLU A 136 -5.48 -2.29 8.90
C GLU A 136 -5.62 -3.41 7.84
N ARG A 137 -6.86 -3.78 7.52
CA ARG A 137 -7.14 -4.72 6.42
C ARG A 137 -6.77 -4.12 5.07
N ALA A 138 -7.04 -2.84 4.83
CA ALA A 138 -6.67 -2.15 3.61
C ALA A 138 -5.14 -2.15 3.41
N VAL A 139 -4.38 -1.80 4.46
CA VAL A 139 -2.90 -1.84 4.45
C VAL A 139 -2.39 -3.26 4.19
N ALA A 140 -2.98 -4.29 4.82
CA ALA A 140 -2.57 -5.68 4.60
C ALA A 140 -2.75 -6.14 3.15
N VAL A 141 -3.85 -5.75 2.49
CA VAL A 141 -4.08 -6.05 1.07
C VAL A 141 -3.06 -5.31 0.20
N LEU A 142 -2.82 -4.03 0.46
CA LEU A 142 -1.83 -3.24 -0.27
C LEU A 142 -0.41 -3.83 -0.13
N MET A 143 -0.02 -4.27 1.06
CA MET A 143 1.27 -4.93 1.29
C MET A 143 1.39 -6.26 0.54
N LYS A 144 0.33 -7.07 0.50
CA LYS A 144 0.35 -8.36 -0.20
C LYS A 144 0.56 -8.19 -1.72
N GLN A 145 -0.07 -7.18 -2.31
CA GLN A 145 0.03 -6.91 -3.75
C GLN A 145 1.40 -6.34 -4.15
N ARG A 146 2.13 -5.73 -3.20
CA ARG A 146 3.39 -4.99 -3.42
C ARG A 146 4.39 -5.76 -4.26
N ASN A 147 4.70 -6.99 -3.86
CA ASN A 147 5.74 -7.77 -4.53
C ASN A 147 5.37 -8.07 -5.98
N SER A 148 4.09 -8.39 -6.23
CA SER A 148 3.61 -8.66 -7.58
C SER A 148 3.76 -7.45 -8.48
N ILE A 149 3.35 -6.26 -8.02
CA ILE A 149 3.39 -5.00 -8.79
C ILE A 149 4.85 -4.63 -9.12
N PHE A 150 5.75 -4.74 -8.14
CA PHE A 150 7.17 -4.43 -8.34
C PHE A 150 7.86 -5.39 -9.32
N VAL A 151 7.54 -6.68 -9.25
CA VAL A 151 8.13 -7.69 -10.15
C VAL A 151 7.64 -7.48 -11.58
N THR A 152 6.33 -7.31 -11.81
CA THR A 152 5.83 -7.08 -13.18
C THR A 152 6.33 -5.76 -13.78
N PHE A 153 6.41 -4.70 -12.96
CA PHE A 153 7.01 -3.44 -13.41
C PHE A 153 8.50 -3.61 -13.75
N GLY A 154 9.25 -4.31 -12.91
CA GLY A 154 10.67 -4.59 -13.16
C GLY A 154 10.89 -5.41 -14.43
N ILE A 155 10.05 -6.43 -14.68
CA ILE A 155 10.09 -7.21 -15.92
C ILE A 155 9.79 -6.33 -17.13
N SER A 156 8.81 -5.43 -17.04
CA SER A 156 8.51 -4.50 -18.16
C SER A 156 9.69 -3.58 -18.48
N MET A 157 10.37 -3.04 -17.47
CA MET A 157 11.57 -2.23 -17.66
C MET A 157 12.72 -3.03 -18.28
N PHE A 158 12.93 -4.27 -17.83
CA PHE A 158 13.97 -5.13 -18.40
C PHE A 158 13.67 -5.54 -19.85
N CYS A 159 12.40 -5.68 -20.22
CA CYS A 159 12.01 -6.08 -21.57
C CYS A 159 12.03 -4.91 -22.57
N LEU A 160 11.97 -3.67 -22.07
CA LEU A 160 12.09 -2.46 -22.88
C LEU A 160 13.55 -2.13 -23.26
N VAL A 161 14.51 -2.49 -22.39
CA VAL A 161 15.96 -2.26 -22.58
C VAL A 161 16.58 -3.39 -23.39
#